data_AF-A0A946JF98-F1
#
_entry.id   AF-A0A946JF98-F1
#
_cell.length_a   1.000
_cell.length_b   1.000
_cell.length_c   1.000
_cell.angle_alpha   90.00
_cell.angle_beta   90.00
_cell.angle_gamma   90.00
#
_symmetry.space_group_name_H-M   'P 1'
#
loop_
_entity.id
_entity.type
_entity.pdbx_description
1 polymer ?
#
loop_
_entity_poly.entity_id
_entity_poly.type
_entity_poly.pdbx_seq_one_letter_code
_entity_poly.pdbx_strand_id
1 'polypeptide(L)'
;MKEIKADNYSVWIGENSISKLDVSQYSKIGILVDENTKEFCLPLLSEIKKSVIIEIKSGEENKNIDSCNLIWEALTKNCFDRNSLLINL
;
A
#
# COMPACT_ATOMS: atom_id res chain seq x y z
N MET A 1 6.85 -19.93 -5.31
CA MET A 1 6.55 -19.07 -4.15
C MET A 1 7.30 -19.59 -2.93
N LYS A 2 8.01 -18.73 -2.21
CA LYS A 2 8.76 -19.04 -0.99
C LYS A 2 8.26 -18.16 0.15
N GLU A 3 7.94 -18.77 1.29
CA GLU A 3 7.65 -18.06 2.54
C GLU A 3 8.91 -17.98 3.39
N ILE A 4 9.22 -16.80 3.91
CA ILE A 4 10.19 -16.60 4.98
C ILE A 4 9.42 -16.08 6.19
N LYS A 5 9.42 -16.84 7.29
CA LYS A 5 8.76 -16.45 8.54
C LYS A 5 9.72 -15.60 9.37
N ALA A 6 9.35 -14.34 9.59
CA ALA A 6 9.95 -13.47 10.60
C ALA A 6 9.19 -13.62 11.92
N ASP A 7 9.57 -12.85 12.94
CA ASP A 7 8.99 -12.98 14.29
C ASP A 7 7.47 -12.74 14.31
N ASN A 8 6.99 -11.74 13.55
CA ASN A 8 5.60 -11.28 13.60
C ASN A 8 4.91 -11.16 12.22
N TYR A 9 5.60 -11.51 11.14
CA TYR A 9 5.06 -11.42 9.78
C TYR A 9 5.76 -12.39 8.83
N SER A 10 5.14 -12.62 7.67
CA SER A 10 5.70 -13.46 6.62
C SER A 10 6.16 -12.61 5.44
N VAL A 11 7.30 -12.97 4.85
CA VAL A 11 7.77 -12.42 3.57
C VAL A 11 7.53 -13.46 2.49
N TRP A 12 6.74 -13.10 1.49
CA TRP A 12 6.37 -13.97 0.38
C TRP A 12 7.12 -13.56 -0.88
N ILE A 13 7.92 -14.46 -1.46
CA ILE A 13 8.78 -14.19 -2.62
C ILE A 13 8.42 -15.11 -3.79
N GLY A 14 8.39 -14.54 -4.99
CA GLY A 14 8.19 -15.24 -6.26
C GLY A 14 6.81 -15.00 -6.86
N GLU A 15 6.57 -15.63 -8.02
CA GLU A 15 5.32 -15.48 -8.77
C GLU A 15 4.08 -15.79 -7.92
N ASN A 16 3.01 -15.04 -8.19
CA ASN A 16 1.71 -15.13 -7.52
C ASN A 16 1.72 -14.86 -6.01
N SER A 17 2.79 -14.26 -5.44
CA SER A 17 2.85 -13.91 -4.00
C SER A 17 1.69 -13.01 -3.56
N ILE A 18 1.17 -12.18 -4.46
CA ILE A 18 0.01 -11.30 -4.25
C ILE A 18 -1.23 -12.09 -3.78
N SER A 19 -1.39 -13.36 -4.19
CA SER A 19 -2.52 -14.20 -3.74
C SER A 19 -2.57 -14.46 -2.23
N LYS A 20 -1.51 -14.11 -1.48
CA LYS A 20 -1.45 -14.19 -0.02
C LYS A 20 -1.96 -12.93 0.68
N LEU A 21 -2.22 -11.86 -0.07
CA LEU A 21 -2.74 -10.62 0.46
C LEU A 21 -4.23 -10.79 0.77
N ASP A 22 -4.58 -10.88 2.05
CA ASP A 22 -5.97 -10.84 2.52
C ASP A 22 -6.26 -9.49 3.17
N VAL A 23 -7.15 -8.73 2.53
CA VAL A 23 -7.55 -7.39 2.98
C VAL A 23 -8.95 -7.37 3.62
N SER A 24 -9.62 -8.51 3.74
CA SER A 24 -11.04 -8.60 4.11
C SER A 24 -11.36 -8.13 5.54
N GLN A 25 -10.40 -8.22 6.44
CA GLN A 25 -10.55 -7.87 7.86
C GLN A 25 -10.39 -6.38 8.19
N TYR A 26 -9.89 -5.58 7.24
CA TYR A 26 -9.60 -4.16 7.47
C TYR A 26 -10.81 -3.28 7.15
N SER A 27 -10.98 -2.21 7.93
CA SER A 27 -12.11 -1.27 7.77
C SER A 27 -12.02 -0.44 6.49
N LYS A 28 -10.79 -0.06 6.11
CA LYS A 28 -10.47 0.72 4.90
C LYS A 28 -9.10 0.31 4.37
N ILE A 29 -8.96 0.43 3.06
CA ILE A 29 -7.70 0.16 2.35
C ILE A 29 -7.21 1.44 1.70
N GLY A 30 -5.96 1.81 1.95
CA GLY A 30 -5.22 2.82 1.20
C GLY A 30 -4.12 2.15 0.40
N ILE A 31 -3.83 2.65 -0.80
CA ILE A 31 -2.68 2.22 -1.58
C ILE A 31 -1.84 3.46 -1.88
N LEU A 32 -0.63 3.48 -1.34
CA LEU A 32 0.38 4.50 -1.62
C LEU A 32 1.14 4.08 -2.87
N VAL A 33 1.22 4.99 -3.84
CA VAL A 33 1.90 4.80 -5.12
C VAL A 33 2.68 6.06 -5.49
N ASP A 34 3.72 5.88 -6.29
CA ASP A 34 4.25 6.93 -7.16
C ASP A 34 3.71 6.79 -8.59
N GLU A 35 4.11 7.67 -9.51
CA GLU A 35 3.67 7.63 -10.90
C GLU A 35 4.02 6.31 -11.62
N ASN A 36 5.16 5.69 -11.28
CA ASN A 36 5.64 4.48 -11.94
C ASN A 36 4.88 3.25 -11.42
N THR A 37 4.78 3.12 -10.10
CA THR A 37 4.07 2.02 -9.44
C THR A 37 2.57 2.10 -9.67
N LYS A 38 2.01 3.31 -9.83
CA LYS A 38 0.63 3.50 -10.29
C LYS A 38 0.40 2.96 -11.69
N GLU A 39 1.34 3.18 -12.62
CA GLU A 39 1.22 2.69 -14.00
C GLU A 39 1.45 1.18 -14.09
N PHE A 40 2.53 0.68 -13.49
CA PHE A 40 3.01 -0.69 -13.73
C PHE A 40 2.62 -1.70 -12.64
N CYS A 41 2.40 -1.28 -11.40
CA CYS A 41 2.20 -2.19 -10.27
C CYS A 41 0.76 -2.21 -9.76
N LEU A 42 0.08 -1.06 -9.69
CA LEU A 42 -1.30 -0.95 -9.22
C LEU A 42 -2.29 -1.86 -9.97
N PRO A 43 -2.18 -2.08 -11.31
CA PRO A 43 -3.06 -3.01 -12.02
C PRO A 43 -3.00 -4.46 -11.49
N LEU A 44 -1.89 -4.86 -10.86
CA LEU A 44 -1.74 -6.19 -10.25
C LEU A 44 -2.59 -6.37 -8.99
N LEU A 45 -3.07 -5.27 -8.39
CA LEU A 45 -3.97 -5.26 -7.22
C LEU A 45 -5.43 -4.97 -7.61
N SER A 46 -5.81 -5.18 -8.87
CA SER A 46 -7.14 -4.84 -9.40
C SER A 46 -8.32 -5.51 -8.69
N GLU A 47 -8.10 -6.60 -7.95
CA GLU A 47 -9.12 -7.25 -7.13
C GLU A 47 -9.53 -6.40 -5.91
N ILE A 48 -8.71 -5.45 -5.49
CA ILE A 48 -8.97 -4.53 -4.36
C ILE A 48 -9.80 -3.33 -4.85
N LYS A 49 -11.12 -3.52 -4.99
CA LYS A 49 -12.02 -2.55 -5.65
C LYS A 49 -12.39 -1.29 -4.84
N LYS A 50 -12.09 -1.24 -3.54
CA LYS A 50 -12.51 -0.14 -2.63
C LYS A 50 -11.33 0.48 -1.87
N SER A 51 -10.24 0.75 -2.59
CA SER A 51 -9.06 1.42 -2.04
C SER A 51 -9.06 2.92 -2.31
N VAL A 52 -8.49 3.67 -1.38
CA VAL A 52 -8.10 5.07 -1.58
C VAL A 52 -6.68 5.08 -2.15
N ILE A 53 -6.50 5.63 -3.35
CA ILE A 53 -5.18 5.79 -3.95
C ILE A 53 -4.56 7.10 -3.45
N ILE A 54 -3.36 7.01 -2.89
CA ILE A 54 -2.56 8.15 -2.43
C ILE A 54 -1.32 8.18 -3.33
N GLU A 55 -1.19 9.22 -4.14
CA GLU A 55 -0.10 9.34 -5.11
C GLU A 55 0.92 10.38 -4.64
N ILE A 56 2.19 9.99 -4.64
CA ILE A 56 3.34 10.85 -4.37
C ILE A 56 4.24 10.92 -5.61
N LYS A 57 5.22 11.81 -5.60
CA LYS A 57 6.24 11.85 -6.66
C LYS A 57 7.32 10.81 -6.39
N SER A 58 7.78 10.14 -7.43
CA SER A 58 8.94 9.24 -7.36
C SER A 58 10.24 10.01 -7.06
N GLY A 59 11.25 9.32 -6.55
CA GLY A 59 12.58 9.89 -6.26
C GLY A 59 12.91 10.01 -4.78
N GLU A 60 14.21 9.91 -4.45
CA GLU A 60 14.71 9.96 -3.08
C GLU A 60 14.50 11.34 -2.45
N GLU A 61 14.56 12.40 -3.26
CA GLU A 61 14.31 13.77 -2.84
C GLU A 61 12.92 13.98 -2.24
N ASN A 62 11.96 13.11 -2.57
CA ASN A 62 10.61 13.12 -2.04
C ASN A 62 10.46 12.32 -0.74
N LYS A 63 11.51 11.65 -0.23
CA LYS A 63 11.49 10.98 1.08
C LYS A 63 11.77 11.95 2.21
N ASN A 64 10.88 12.92 2.36
CA ASN A 64 10.99 14.00 3.33
C ASN A 64 9.68 14.17 4.11
N ILE A 65 9.70 15.06 5.10
CA ILE A 65 8.56 15.28 5.99
C ILE A 65 7.35 15.89 5.26
N ASP A 66 7.56 16.63 4.17
CA ASP A 66 6.48 17.25 3.41
C ASP A 66 5.64 16.19 2.68
N SER A 67 6.29 15.18 2.11
CA SER A 67 5.60 14.01 1.55
C SER A 67 4.87 13.20 2.63
N CYS A 68 5.47 13.04 3.82
CA CYS A 68 4.78 12.42 4.95
C CYS A 68 3.51 13.18 5.35
N ASN A 69 3.56 14.52 5.38
CA ASN A 69 2.41 15.37 5.68
C ASN A 69 1.30 15.20 4.64
N LEU A 70 1.64 15.17 3.35
CA LEU A 70 0.67 14.92 2.27
C LEU A 70 -0.04 13.57 2.45
N ILE A 71 0.71 12.52 2.77
CA ILE A 71 0.15 11.19 3.03
C ILE A 71 -0.77 11.25 4.26
N TRP A 72 -0.34 11.87 5.36
CA TRP A 72 -1.15 11.98 6.58
C TRP A 72 -2.43 12.80 6.38
N GLU A 73 -2.38 13.88 5.60
CA GLU A 73 -3.56 14.66 5.23
C GLU A 73 -4.55 13.82 4.43
N ALA A 74 -4.08 13.04 3.46
CA ALA A 74 -4.93 12.14 2.68
C ALA A 74 -5.58 11.07 3.56
N LEU A 75 -4.83 10.44 4.47
CA LEU A 75 -5.36 9.45 5.42
C LEU A 75 -6.41 10.08 6.36
N THR A 76 -6.14 11.28 6.87
CA THR A 76 -7.04 12.01 7.78
C THR A 76 -8.32 12.41 7.07
N LYS A 77 -8.22 12.97 5.85
CA LYS A 77 -9.38 13.37 5.03
C LYS A 77 -10.28 12.19 4.68
N ASN A 78 -9.71 11.00 4.51
CA ASN A 78 -10.46 9.77 4.24
C ASN A 78 -10.87 9.03 5.52
N CYS A 79 -10.66 9.62 6.70
CA CYS A 79 -10.99 9.08 8.01
C CYS A 79 -10.44 7.66 8.23
N PHE A 80 -9.15 7.44 7.93
CA PHE A 80 -8.47 6.19 8.27
C PHE A 80 -8.44 6.01 9.80
N ASP A 81 -8.68 4.79 10.23
CA ASP A 81 -8.72 4.39 11.64
C ASP A 81 -7.61 3.38 11.95
N ARG A 82 -7.55 2.90 13.20
CA ARG A 82 -6.56 1.92 13.66
C ARG A 82 -6.70 0.52 13.03
N ASN A 83 -7.84 0.21 12.42
CA ASN A 83 -8.09 -1.05 11.72
C ASN A 83 -8.03 -0.88 10.19
N SER A 84 -7.51 0.26 9.71
CA SER A 84 -7.29 0.50 8.29
C SER A 84 -5.93 -0.05 7.86
N LEU A 85 -5.83 -0.51 6.62
CA LEU A 85 -4.58 -0.99 6.01
C LEU A 85 -4.06 0.04 5.02
N LEU A 86 -2.77 0.35 5.09
CA LEU A 86 -2.04 1.06 4.04
C LEU A 86 -1.10 0.08 3.34
N ILE A 87 -1.32 -0.13 2.04
CA ILE A 87 -0.45 -0.92 1.17
C ILE A 87 0.53 0.07 0.51
N ASN A 88 1.83 -0.15 0.71
CA ASN A 88 2.87 0.63 0.04
C ASN A 88 3.37 -0.18 -1.17
N LEU A 89 3.15 0.34 -2.38
CA LEU A 89 3.57 -0.27 -3.64
C LEU A 89 4.90 0.28 -4.13
#